data_AF-E6LG09-F1
#
_entry.id   AF-E6LG09-F1
#
_cell.length_a   1.000
_cell.length_b   1.000
_cell.length_c   1.000
_cell.angle_alpha   90.00
_cell.angle_beta   90.00
_cell.angle_gamma   90.00
#
_symmetry.space_group_name_H-M   'P 1'
#
loop_
_entity.id
_entity.type
_entity.pdbx_description
1 polymer ?
#
loop_
_entity_poly.entity_id
_entity_poly.type
_entity_poly.pdbx_seq_one_letter_code
_entity_poly.pdbx_strand_id
1 'polypeptide(L)' 'MNDSIKKLLRIADKNLEVIDVSYETVNKKQRLVINATLSPCPQACKSCGSTGKDSDGKTIIVRNGKKKNYHTF' A
#
# COMPACT_ATOMS: atom_id res chain seq x y z
N MET A 1 -8.41 -4.98 19.15
CA MET A 1 -9.15 -4.64 17.91
C MET A 1 -8.27 -4.72 16.67
N ASN A 2 -7.05 -4.15 16.71
CA ASN A 2 -6.06 -4.12 15.62
C ASN A 2 -5.64 -5.52 15.11
N ASP A 3 -5.33 -6.46 16.01
CA ASP A 3 -4.90 -7.81 15.60
C ASP A 3 -6.02 -8.68 15.00
N SER A 4 -7.27 -8.45 15.41
CA SER A 4 -8.42 -9.22 14.94
C SER A 4 -8.70 -8.96 13.47
N ILE A 5 -8.63 -7.70 13.03
CA ILE A 5 -8.87 -7.34 11.63
C ILE A 5 -7.71 -7.79 10.72
N LYS A 6 -6.46 -7.70 11.20
CA LYS A 6 -5.29 -8.23 10.48
C LYS A 6 -5.40 -9.73 10.26
N LYS A 7 -5.81 -10.50 11.28
CA LYS A 7 -6.06 -11.94 11.15
C LYS A 7 -7.17 -12.24 10.15
N LEU A 8 -8.28 -11.51 10.21
CA LEU A 8 -9.42 -11.69 9.31
C LEU A 8 -9.03 -11.45 7.84
N LEU A 9 -8.23 -10.42 7.57
CA LEU A 9 -7.77 -10.07 6.22
C LEU A 9 -6.46 -10.77 5.81
N ARG A 10 -5.92 -11.65 6.67
CA ARG A 10 -4.64 -12.35 6.46
C ARG A 10 -3.47 -11.40 6.20
N ILE A 11 -3.48 -10.24 6.83
CA ILE A 11 -2.38 -9.28 6.78
C ILE A 11 -1.33 -9.74 7.79
N ALA A 12 -0.16 -10.17 7.29
CA ALA A 12 0.94 -10.71 8.10
C ALA A 12 2.06 -9.68 8.39
N ASP A 13 1.94 -8.46 7.88
CA ASP A 13 2.96 -7.43 8.04
C ASP A 13 3.01 -6.92 9.48
N LYS A 14 4.14 -7.13 10.15
CA LYS A 14 4.39 -6.73 11.54
C LYS A 14 4.63 -5.22 11.68
N ASN A 15 5.04 -4.57 10.59
CA ASN A 15 5.38 -3.16 10.54
C ASN A 15 4.18 -2.26 10.19
N LEU A 16 3.04 -2.88 9.85
CA LEU A 16 1.79 -2.21 9.57
C LEU A 16 0.98 -2.08 10.87
N GLU A 17 0.61 -0.88 11.26
CA GLU A 17 -0.23 -0.61 12.43
C GLU A 17 -1.56 -0.03 11.97
N VAL A 18 -2.68 -0.70 12.29
CA VAL A 18 -4.01 -0.15 11.98
C VAL A 18 -4.34 0.95 12.98
N ILE A 19 -4.67 2.13 12.47
CA ILE A 19 -5.09 3.29 13.25
C ILE A 19 -6.61 3.23 13.46
N ASP A 20 -7.36 3.00 12.38
CA ASP A 20 -8.81 3.07 12.39
C ASP A 20 -9.43 2.19 11.29
N VAL A 21 -10.70 1.84 11.49
CA VAL A 21 -11.49 1.05 10.54
C VAL A 21 -12.87 1.68 10.38
N SER A 22 -13.21 2.07 9.15
CA SER A 22 -14.45 2.74 8.80
C SER A 22 -15.18 2.00 7.67
N TYR A 23 -16.48 2.27 7.50
CA TYR A 23 -17.21 1.90 6.29
C TYR A 23 -17.41 3.16 5.43
N GLU A 24 -16.89 3.13 4.22
CA GLU A 24 -16.93 4.27 3.30
C GLU A 24 -17.48 3.86 1.95
N THR A 25 -18.08 4.80 1.24
CA THR A 25 -18.55 4.56 -0.14
C THR A 25 -17.41 4.80 -1.12
N VAL A 26 -16.82 3.71 -1.62
CA VAL A 26 -15.74 3.74 -2.61
C VAL A 26 -16.23 3.11 -3.91
N ASN A 27 -16.20 3.88 -4.99
CA ASN A 27 -16.74 3.50 -6.32
C ASN A 27 -18.22 3.08 -6.25
N LYS A 28 -19.07 3.92 -5.63
CA LYS A 28 -20.52 3.72 -5.47
C LYS A 28 -20.92 2.45 -4.71
N LYS A 29 -20.00 1.85 -3.95
CA LYS A 29 -20.25 0.68 -3.10
C LYS A 29 -19.71 0.94 -1.71
N GLN A 30 -20.44 0.53 -0.67
CA GLN A 30 -19.87 0.49 0.67
C GLN A 30 -18.71 -0.48 0.71
N ARG A 31 -17.60 -0.05 1.32
CA ARG A 31 -16.39 -0.84 1.52
C ARG A 31 -15.89 -0.59 2.93
N LEU A 32 -15.32 -1.62 3.53
CA LEU A 32 -14.50 -1.47 4.73
C LEU A 32 -13.19 -0.82 4.33
N VAL A 33 -12.88 0.34 4.92
CA VAL A 33 -11.63 1.08 4.74
C VAL A 33 -10.82 0.96 6.02
N ILE A 34 -9.53 0.65 5.86
CA ILE A 34 -8.60 0.48 6.97
C ILE A 34 -7.53 1.53 6.83
N ASN A 35 -7.49 2.43 7.81
CA ASN A 35 -6.45 3.44 7.92
C ASN A 35 -5.30 2.85 8.73
N ALA A 36 -4.09 2.85 8.17
CA ALA A 36 -2.93 2.23 8.79
C ALA A 36 -1.63 3.00 8.49
N THR A 37 -0.69 2.93 9.43
CA THR A 37 0.68 3.41 9.30
C THR A 37 1.63 2.25 9.02
N LEU A 38 2.58 2.45 8.11
CA LEU A 38 3.63 1.48 7.82
C LEU A 38 4.97 2.06 8.28
N SER A 39 5.64 1.41 9.24
CA SER A 39 6.91 1.88 9.81
C SER A 39 7.96 0.77 9.88
N PRO A 40 9.18 0.97 9.36
CA PRO A 40 9.67 2.20 8.74
C PRO A 40 9.00 2.48 7.38
N CYS A 41 8.92 3.76 7.03
CA CYS A 41 8.35 4.17 5.76
C CYS A 41 9.12 3.50 4.61
N PRO A 42 8.45 2.84 3.66
CA PRO A 42 9.11 2.13 2.58
C PRO A 42 10.01 3.09 1.78
N GLN A 43 11.29 2.74 1.66
CA GLN A 43 12.24 3.50 0.87
C GLN A 43 12.19 3.08 -0.59
N ALA A 44 12.52 4.03 -1.48
CA ALA A 44 12.66 3.75 -2.89
C ALA A 44 13.68 2.66 -3.16
N CYS A 45 13.33 1.73 -4.06
CA CYS A 45 14.31 0.77 -4.55
C CYS A 45 15.46 1.53 -5.22
N LYS A 46 16.68 1.36 -4.71
CA LYS A 46 17.87 2.03 -5.27
C LYS A 46 18.18 1.61 -6.71
N SER A 47 17.77 0.40 -7.11
CA SER A 47 18.08 -0.16 -8.44
C SER A 47 17.09 0.23 -9.54
N CYS A 48 15.81 0.38 -9.23
CA CYS A 48 14.78 0.69 -10.24
C CYS A 48 13.92 1.91 -9.91
N GLY A 49 14.20 2.62 -8.80
CA GLY A 49 13.54 3.87 -8.46
C GLY A 49 12.03 3.75 -8.24
N SER A 50 11.52 2.55 -7.91
CA SER A 50 10.07 2.23 -7.86
C SER A 50 9.33 2.85 -6.66
N THR A 51 9.65 4.08 -6.35
CA THR A 51 8.87 4.96 -5.50
C THR A 51 9.01 6.34 -6.13
N GLY A 52 8.07 6.66 -7.01
CA GLY A 52 8.02 7.96 -7.66
C GLY A 52 7.81 9.04 -6.60
N LYS A 53 8.30 10.24 -6.87
CA LYS A 53 7.82 11.44 -6.18
C LYS A 53 6.76 12.07 -7.08
N ASP A 54 5.64 12.52 -6.51
CA ASP A 54 4.72 13.35 -7.27
C ASP A 54 5.32 14.73 -7.56
N SER A 55 4.59 15.58 -8.28
CA SER A 55 5.00 16.95 -8.62
C SER A 55 5.26 17.82 -7.38
N ASP A 56 4.73 17.43 -6.23
CA ASP A 56 4.87 18.13 -4.95
C ASP A 56 5.98 17.52 -4.07
N GLY A 57 6.76 16.58 -4.62
CA GLY A 57 7.89 15.96 -3.95
C GLY A 57 7.51 14.88 -2.92
N LYS A 58 6.23 14.53 -2.81
CA LYS A 58 5.74 13.51 -1.89
C LYS A 58 5.96 12.12 -2.47
N THR A 59 6.44 11.23 -1.61
CA THR A 59 6.69 9.83 -1.94
C THR A 59 5.37 9.13 -2.30
N ILE A 60 5.24 8.67 -3.54
CA ILE A 60 4.11 7.86 -3.99
C ILE A 60 4.54 6.40 -4.17
N ILE A 61 3.76 5.49 -3.59
CA ILE A 61 3.89 4.06 -3.88
C ILE A 61 3.32 3.84 -5.28
N VAL A 62 4.20 3.75 -6.27
CA VAL A 62 3.80 3.34 -7.62
C VAL A 62 3.34 1.88 -7.54
N ARG A 63 2.02 1.66 -7.64
CA ARG A 63 1.46 0.32 -7.86
C ARG A 63 2.16 -0.26 -9.08
N ASN A 64 2.73 -1.45 -8.92
CA ASN A 64 3.47 -2.17 -9.95
C ASN A 64 2.61 -2.24 -11.23
N GLY A 65 2.84 -1.31 -12.17
CA GLY A 65 2.31 -1.40 -13.52
C GLY A 65 2.88 -2.67 -14.12
N LYS A 66 2.02 -3.53 -14.69
CA LYS A 66 2.39 -4.82 -15.28
C LYS A 66 3.78 -4.72 -15.94
N LYS A 67 4.77 -5.46 -15.43
CA LYS A 67 6.05 -5.64 -16.11
C LYS A 67 5.74 -6.15 -17.51
N LYS A 68 5.93 -5.32 -18.54
CA LYS A 68 6.06 -5.84 -19.90
C LYS A 68 7.41 -6.52 -19.95
N ASN A 69 7.40 -7.85 -19.99
CA ASN A 69 8.59 -8.62 -20.31
C ASN A 69 9.01 -8.25 -21.73
N TYR A 70 10.07 -7.44 -21.87
CA TYR A 70 10.83 -7.43 -23.11
C TYR A 70 11.68 -8.69 -23.08
N HIS A 71 11.17 -9.76 -23.70
CA HIS A 71 12.03 -10.86 -24.14
C HIS A 71 12.89 -10.31 -25.27
N THR A 72 14.19 -10.15 -25.01
CA THR A 72 15.19 -10.00 -26.08
C THR A 72 15.76 -11.39 -26.31
N PHE A 73 15.60 -11.89 -27.54
CA PHE A 73 16.20 -13.12 -28.06
C PHE A 73 17.71 -12.96 -28.24
#